data_AF-A0A1U7WDZ5-F1
#
_entry.id   AF-A0A1U7WDZ5-F1
#
_cell.length_a   1.000
_cell.length_b   1.000
_cell.length_c   1.000
_cell.angle_alpha   90.00
_cell.angle_beta   90.00
_cell.angle_gamma   90.00
#
_symmetry.space_group_name_H-M   'P 1'
#
loop_
_entity.id
_entity.type
_entity.pdbx_description
1 polymer ?
#
loop_
_entity_poly.entity_id
_entity_poly.type
_entity_poly.pdbx_seq_one_letter_code
_entity_poly.pdbx_strand_id
1 'polypeptide(L)'
;MGEQKEETEVNQPTDQSHSFVEVICKCTDKTWRFAAGTEAKFALKFINDSRIDSILANPPVAYIEAVKDGEVSVIFGPNSILVNYGKGWKLQPATETTSFSRGMPDDYAAAQPAYVPPV
;
A
#
# COMPACT_ATOMS: atom_id res chain seq x y z
N MET A 1 -12.56 -54.03 12.13
CA MET A 1 -12.96 -53.37 10.86
C MET A 1 -13.30 -51.93 11.21
N GLY A 2 -12.45 -50.93 11.04
CA GLY A 2 -11.35 -50.80 10.09
C GLY A 2 -11.89 -50.25 8.79
N GLU A 3 -11.93 -48.93 8.66
CA GLU A 3 -11.85 -48.20 7.39
C GLU A 3 -11.44 -46.76 7.70
N GLN A 4 -10.13 -46.53 7.62
CA GLN A 4 -9.52 -45.23 7.37
C GLN A 4 -9.87 -44.85 5.92
N LYS A 5 -10.30 -43.60 5.71
CA LYS A 5 -10.08 -42.91 4.44
C LYS A 5 -9.31 -41.63 4.72
N GLU A 6 -8.01 -41.80 4.67
CA GLU A 6 -7.06 -40.82 4.19
C GLU A 6 -7.48 -40.39 2.78
N GLU A 7 -7.70 -39.09 2.55
CA GLU A 7 -7.55 -38.53 1.20
C GLU A 7 -7.24 -37.02 1.30
N THR A 8 -5.94 -36.76 1.21
CA THR A 8 -5.33 -35.70 0.39
C THR A 8 -5.58 -34.26 0.79
N GLU A 9 -4.64 -33.77 1.59
CA GLU A 9 -4.07 -32.43 1.49
C GLU A 9 -3.85 -32.05 0.02
N VAL A 10 -4.84 -31.40 -0.60
CA VAL A 10 -4.60 -30.64 -1.82
C VAL A 10 -4.19 -29.26 -1.34
N ASN A 11 -2.88 -29.05 -1.19
CA ASN A 11 -2.24 -27.74 -1.23
C ASN A 11 -2.58 -27.10 -2.59
N GLN A 12 -3.81 -26.60 -2.75
CA GLN A 12 -4.17 -25.74 -3.85
C GLN A 12 -3.52 -24.39 -3.53
N PRO A 13 -2.59 -23.86 -4.34
CA PRO A 13 -2.39 -22.42 -4.33
C PRO A 13 -3.78 -21.86 -4.69
N THR A 14 -4.42 -21.17 -3.75
CA THR A 14 -5.64 -20.41 -4.00
C THR A 14 -5.27 -19.22 -4.89
N ASP A 15 -4.90 -19.51 -6.14
CA ASP A 15 -4.96 -18.60 -7.26
C ASP A 15 -6.44 -18.49 -7.62
N GLN A 16 -7.23 -17.92 -6.71
CA GLN A 16 -8.41 -17.21 -7.16
C GLN A 16 -7.83 -16.06 -7.96
N SER A 17 -7.68 -16.26 -9.27
CA SER A 17 -7.29 -15.22 -10.20
C SER A 17 -8.31 -14.12 -10.06
N HIS A 18 -8.05 -13.18 -9.15
CA HIS A 18 -8.97 -12.12 -8.83
C HIS A 18 -9.14 -11.33 -10.12
N SER A 19 -10.32 -11.39 -10.76
CA SER A 19 -10.57 -10.71 -12.04
C SER A 19 -10.33 -9.19 -11.93
N PHE A 20 -10.31 -8.69 -10.69
CA PHE A 20 -10.07 -7.30 -10.34
C PHE A 20 -9.22 -7.19 -9.07
N VAL A 21 -8.52 -6.07 -8.92
CA VAL A 21 -7.80 -5.67 -7.71
C VAL A 21 -8.52 -4.47 -7.07
N GLU A 22 -8.57 -4.45 -5.74
CA GLU A 22 -9.26 -3.41 -4.98
C GLU A 22 -8.27 -2.50 -4.26
N VAL A 23 -8.39 -1.20 -4.46
CA VAL A 23 -7.64 -0.16 -3.77
C VAL A 23 -8.59 0.57 -2.83
N ILE A 24 -8.27 0.61 -1.53
CA ILE A 24 -9.15 1.13 -0.48
C ILE A 24 -8.46 2.33 0.19
N CYS A 25 -9.09 3.50 0.17
CA CYS A 25 -8.65 4.64 0.96
C CYS A 25 -9.15 4.50 2.40
N LYS A 26 -8.25 4.42 3.37
CA LYS A 26 -8.61 4.42 4.79
C LYS A 26 -9.18 5.75 5.27
N CYS A 27 -8.82 6.86 4.63
CA CYS A 27 -9.22 8.19 5.07
C CYS A 27 -10.67 8.52 4.67
N THR A 28 -11.16 7.94 3.57
CA THR A 28 -12.48 8.24 3.00
C THR A 28 -13.38 7.00 2.84
N ASP A 29 -12.91 5.83 3.29
CA ASP A 29 -13.54 4.51 3.12
C ASP A 29 -13.92 4.17 1.66
N LYS A 30 -13.34 4.86 0.69
CA LYS A 30 -13.61 4.62 -0.73
C LYS A 30 -12.83 3.44 -1.24
N THR A 31 -13.49 2.66 -2.09
CA THR A 31 -12.90 1.49 -2.73
C THR A 31 -12.98 1.64 -4.24
N TRP A 32 -11.83 1.57 -4.91
CA TRP A 32 -11.72 1.50 -6.37
C TRP A 32 -11.41 0.07 -6.79
N ARG A 33 -12.10 -0.39 -7.84
CA ARG A 33 -11.87 -1.71 -8.44
C ARG A 33 -11.24 -1.54 -9.81
N PHE A 34 -10.05 -2.13 -9.99
CA PHE A 34 -9.33 -2.12 -11.26
C PHE A 34 -9.24 -3.53 -11.81
N ALA A 35 -9.15 -3.69 -13.13
CA ALA A 35 -8.95 -5.00 -13.73
C ALA A 35 -7.58 -5.58 -13.30
N ALA A 36 -7.49 -6.92 -13.21
CA ALA A 36 -6.20 -7.58 -13.03
C ALA A 36 -5.22 -7.15 -14.13
N GLY A 37 -3.96 -6.88 -13.78
CA GLY A 37 -2.96 -6.39 -14.74
C GLY A 37 -2.90 -4.86 -14.90
N THR A 38 -3.74 -4.12 -14.19
CA THR A 38 -3.70 -2.65 -14.23
C THR A 38 -2.38 -2.11 -13.68
N GLU A 39 -1.75 -1.20 -14.42
CA GLU A 39 -0.54 -0.51 -13.98
C GLU A 39 -0.84 0.54 -12.90
N ALA A 40 0.05 0.68 -11.92
CA ALA A 40 -0.09 1.62 -10.82
C ALA A 40 -0.25 3.08 -11.30
N LYS A 41 0.50 3.52 -12.33
CA LYS A 41 0.36 4.88 -12.90
C LYS A 41 -1.05 5.17 -13.41
N PHE A 42 -1.73 4.17 -13.99
CA PHE A 42 -3.08 4.34 -14.51
C PHE A 42 -4.07 4.46 -13.35
N ALA A 43 -3.96 3.57 -12.36
CA ALA A 43 -4.77 3.63 -11.16
C ALA A 43 -4.56 4.95 -10.39
N LEU A 44 -3.32 5.40 -10.23
CA LEU A 44 -2.97 6.69 -9.62
C LEU A 44 -3.61 7.86 -10.36
N LYS A 45 -3.50 7.88 -11.69
CA LYS A 45 -4.15 8.91 -12.51
C LYS A 45 -5.66 8.90 -12.30
N PHE A 46 -6.29 7.73 -12.28
CA PHE A 46 -7.73 7.60 -12.06
C PHE A 46 -8.15 8.08 -10.67
N ILE A 47 -7.40 7.70 -9.62
CA ILE A 47 -7.68 8.11 -8.24
C ILE A 47 -7.53 9.63 -8.09
N ASN A 48 -6.45 10.21 -8.61
CA ASN A 48 -6.19 11.65 -8.55
C ASN A 48 -7.14 12.49 -9.41
N ASP A 49 -7.55 11.98 -10.58
CA ASP A 49 -8.51 12.65 -11.48
C ASP A 49 -9.96 12.43 -11.03
N SER A 50 -10.21 11.41 -10.21
CA SER A 50 -11.50 11.22 -9.57
C SER A 50 -11.74 12.38 -8.59
N ARG A 51 -12.34 13.47 -9.09
CA ARG A 51 -12.89 14.61 -8.33
C ARG A 51 -13.99 14.21 -7.32
N ILE A 52 -14.09 12.91 -7.03
CA ILE A 52 -15.06 12.27 -6.16
C ILE A 52 -14.69 12.49 -4.69
N ASP A 53 -13.44 12.83 -4.36
CA ASP A 53 -13.07 13.38 -3.04
C ASP A 53 -12.15 14.59 -3.16
N SER A 54 -12.69 15.76 -2.84
CA SER A 54 -11.90 16.98 -2.61
C SER A 54 -10.88 16.82 -1.47
N ILE A 55 -11.11 15.89 -0.55
CA ILE A 55 -10.21 15.56 0.58
C ILE A 55 -8.94 14.85 0.08
N LEU A 56 -9.05 14.00 -0.95
CA LEU A 56 -7.91 13.27 -1.51
C LEU A 56 -7.18 14.06 -2.59
N ALA A 57 -7.77 15.17 -3.05
CA ALA A 57 -7.18 16.05 -4.04
C ALA A 57 -6.05 16.93 -3.48
N ASN A 58 -5.94 17.07 -2.15
CA ASN A 58 -4.92 17.88 -1.48
C ASN A 58 -4.46 17.26 -0.15
N PRO A 59 -3.27 16.64 -0.09
CA PRO A 59 -2.30 16.41 -1.17
C PRO A 59 -2.71 15.26 -2.10
N PRO A 60 -2.29 15.28 -3.38
CA PRO A 60 -2.56 14.19 -4.32
C PRO A 60 -1.90 12.87 -3.88
N VAL A 61 -2.50 11.76 -4.30
CA VAL A 61 -1.94 10.43 -4.09
C VAL A 61 -0.64 10.29 -4.89
N ALA A 62 0.43 9.89 -4.21
CA ALA A 62 1.75 9.76 -4.80
C ALA A 62 2.04 8.34 -5.28
N TYR A 63 1.65 7.34 -4.48
CA TYR A 63 1.83 5.93 -4.83
C TYR A 63 0.73 5.07 -4.22
N ILE A 64 0.66 3.82 -4.69
CA ILE A 64 -0.21 2.80 -4.11
C ILE A 64 0.70 1.84 -3.34
N GLU A 65 0.25 1.39 -2.18
CA GLU A 65 0.97 0.40 -1.39
C GLU A 65 0.03 -0.73 -0.95
N ALA A 66 0.56 -1.95 -0.80
CA ALA A 66 -0.15 -3.04 -0.13
C ALA A 66 0.24 -3.03 1.34
N VAL A 67 -0.76 -2.98 2.22
CA VAL A 67 -0.58 -3.02 3.66
C VAL A 67 -1.18 -4.29 4.24
N LYS A 68 -0.52 -4.83 5.25
CA LYS A 68 -1.00 -5.94 6.08
C LYS A 68 -0.64 -5.66 7.53
N ASP A 69 -1.50 -6.08 8.45
CA ASP A 69 -1.28 -5.88 9.88
C ASP A 69 -0.04 -6.66 10.34
N GLY A 70 0.86 -5.98 11.06
CA GLY A 70 2.11 -6.56 11.55
C GLY A 70 3.24 -6.71 10.52
N GLU A 71 3.03 -6.31 9.26
CA GLU A 71 4.03 -6.41 8.19
C GLU A 71 4.38 -5.04 7.59
N VAL A 72 5.54 -4.96 6.95
CA VAL A 72 5.99 -3.77 6.21
C VAL A 72 5.17 -3.64 4.93
N SER A 73 4.79 -2.41 4.60
CA SER A 73 4.02 -2.15 3.39
C SER A 73 4.85 -2.36 2.12
N VAL A 74 4.20 -2.86 1.06
CA VAL A 74 4.82 -3.05 -0.25
C VAL A 74 4.45 -1.89 -1.15
N ILE A 75 5.43 -1.09 -1.54
CA ILE A 75 5.24 0.09 -2.38
C ILE A 75 5.23 -0.33 -3.85
N PHE A 76 4.21 0.08 -4.59
CA PHE A 76 4.14 -0.13 -6.04
C PHE A 76 4.75 1.06 -6.78
N GLY A 77 5.77 0.78 -7.59
CA GLY A 77 6.32 1.78 -8.51
C GLY A 77 5.32 2.12 -9.62
N PRO A 78 5.50 3.26 -10.33
CA PRO A 78 4.54 3.75 -11.33
C PRO A 78 4.28 2.78 -12.49
N ASN A 79 5.29 2.02 -12.92
CA ASN A 79 5.15 1.01 -13.98
C ASN A 79 4.90 -0.41 -13.45
N SER A 80 4.67 -0.56 -12.14
CA SER A 80 4.35 -1.87 -11.55
C SER A 80 2.89 -2.21 -11.79
N ILE A 81 2.61 -3.49 -11.99
CA ILE A 81 1.25 -4.01 -12.03
C ILE A 81 0.72 -4.09 -10.59
N LEU A 82 -0.52 -3.65 -10.38
CA LEU A 82 -1.20 -3.85 -9.11
C LEU A 82 -1.54 -5.33 -8.93
N VAL A 83 -1.10 -5.87 -7.79
CA VAL A 83 -1.28 -7.29 -7.45
C VAL A 83 -1.98 -7.40 -6.11
N ASN A 84 -2.94 -8.32 -6.03
CA ASN A 84 -3.53 -8.72 -4.76
C ASN A 84 -2.68 -9.82 -4.13
N TYR A 85 -2.05 -9.55 -2.99
CA TYR A 85 -1.24 -10.51 -2.23
C TYR A 85 -2.07 -11.49 -1.40
N GLY A 86 -3.40 -11.43 -1.47
CA GLY A 86 -4.31 -12.37 -0.83
C GLY A 86 -4.70 -11.97 0.60
N LYS A 87 -5.10 -12.95 1.41
CA LYS A 87 -5.76 -12.73 2.70
C LYS A 87 -4.93 -11.84 3.64
N GLY A 88 -5.54 -10.74 4.07
CA GLY A 88 -4.93 -9.78 5.03
C GLY A 88 -4.18 -8.63 4.37
N TRP A 89 -3.87 -8.73 3.07
CA TRP A 89 -3.31 -7.62 2.31
C TRP A 89 -4.42 -6.72 1.75
N LYS A 90 -4.20 -5.42 1.82
CA LYS A 90 -5.10 -4.41 1.25
C LYS A 90 -4.28 -3.39 0.49
N LEU A 91 -4.65 -3.09 -0.75
CA LEU A 91 -4.04 -1.99 -1.48
C LEU A 91 -4.66 -0.69 -1.00
N GLN A 92 -3.84 0.33 -0.76
CA GLN A 92 -4.30 1.66 -0.37
C GLN A 92 -3.52 2.75 -1.11
N PRO A 93 -4.16 3.88 -1.42
CA PRO A 93 -3.45 5.05 -1.93
C PRO A 93 -2.70 5.74 -0.76
N ALA A 94 -1.45 6.08 -0.99
CA ALA A 94 -0.62 6.84 -0.05
C ALA A 94 -0.31 8.22 -0.64
N THR A 95 -0.48 9.26 0.18
CA THR A 95 -0.08 10.63 -0.14
C THR A 95 1.37 10.85 0.27
N GLU A 96 2.12 11.63 -0.50
CA GLU A 96 3.47 12.05 -0.14
C GLU A 96 3.41 13.18 0.91
N THR A 97 2.83 12.87 2.07
CA THR A 97 3.00 13.67 3.27
C THR A 97 4.06 12.98 4.10
N THR A 98 5.31 13.35 3.83
CA THR A 98 6.46 13.30 4.75
C THR A 98 6.41 12.13 5.76
N SER A 99 6.59 10.91 5.26
CA SER A 99 6.82 9.74 6.12
C SER A 99 8.22 9.15 5.91
N PHE A 100 9.18 9.98 5.51
CA PHE A 100 10.59 9.78 5.88
C PHE A 100 10.87 10.24 7.33
N SER A 101 9.87 10.82 8.01
CA SER A 101 9.97 11.21 9.41
C SER A 101 9.43 10.13 10.36
N ARG A 102 9.65 8.84 10.07
CA ARG A 102 9.52 7.80 11.10
C ARG A 102 10.83 7.76 11.88
N GLY A 103 11.00 8.73 12.79
CA GLY A 103 12.05 8.72 13.81
C GLY A 103 13.13 9.80 13.67
N MET A 104 12.76 11.07 13.53
CA MET A 104 13.61 12.14 14.07
C MET A 104 12.89 12.67 15.30
N PRO A 105 13.32 12.34 16.53
CA PRO A 105 12.80 13.03 17.70
C PRO A 105 13.11 14.53 17.54
N ASP A 106 12.13 15.36 17.85
CA ASP A 106 12.18 16.84 17.75
C ASP A 106 13.32 17.46 18.59
N ASP A 107 13.98 16.65 19.42
CA ASP A 107 15.08 17.01 20.30
C ASP A 107 16.42 17.24 19.58
N TYR A 108 16.58 16.81 18.32
CA TYR A 108 17.85 17.01 17.58
C TYR A 108 18.10 18.46 17.15
N ALA A 109 17.06 19.30 17.12
CA ALA A 109 17.21 20.72 16.78
C ALA A 109 17.81 21.56 17.93
N ALA A 110 17.71 21.08 19.18
CA ALA A 110 18.20 21.79 20.36
C ALA A 110 19.67 21.49 20.71
N ALA A 111 20.30 20.54 20.02
CA ALA A 111 21.63 20.02 20.34
C ALA A 111 22.67 20.26 19.23
N GLN A 112 22.60 21.39 18.51
CA GLN A 112 23.75 21.80 17.70
C GLN A 112 24.80 22.46 18.62
N PRO A 113 25.92 21.79 18.97
CA PRO A 113 27.07 22.53 19.47
C PRO A 113 27.50 23.49 18.35
N ALA A 114 27.60 24.78 18.67
CA ALA A 114 28.14 25.77 17.76
C ALA A 114 29.48 25.24 17.21
N TYR A 115 29.55 25.02 15.90
CA TYR A 115 30.79 24.63 15.25
C TYR A 115 31.79 25.77 15.41
N VAL A 116 32.77 25.59 16.30
CA VAL A 116 33.91 26.48 16.44
C VAL A 116 35.03 25.89 15.59
N PRO A 117 35.42 26.52 14.47
CA PRO A 117 36.56 26.04 13.70
C PRO A 117 37.85 26.20 14.53
N PRO A 118 38.78 25.24 14.47
CA PRO A 118 40.03 25.33 15.20
C PRO A 118 40.92 26.46 14.64
N VAL A 119 41.54 27.24 15.54
CA VAL A 119 42.60 28.23 15.27
C VAL A 119 43.94 27.72 15.75
#